data_AF-A0A1M3CR45-F1
#
_entry.id   AF-A0A1M3CR45-F1
#
_cell.length_a   1.000
_cell.length_b   1.000
_cell.length_c   1.000
_cell.angle_alpha   90.00
_cell.angle_beta   90.00
_cell.angle_gamma   90.00
#
_symmetry.space_group_name_H-M   'P 1'
#
loop_
_entity.id
_entity.type
_entity.pdbx_description
1 polymer ?
#
loop_
_entity_poly.entity_id
_entity_poly.type
_entity_poly.pdbx_seq_one_letter_code
_entity_poly.pdbx_strand_id
1 'polypeptide(L)'
;MAKPLLSKRKADSISNGAFLIGIGMLLYSNQWWPNFLLVLWVTLVLRQYLTGRIYDTILSTILLLGLFLVSYIKINWSVIIPVLFVIGGIYLIFREYFYAEETIEEETLNETSDADKR
;
A
#
# COMPACT_ATOMS: atom_id res chain seq x y z
N MET A 1 13.43 -3.13 16.90
CA MET A 1 12.93 -1.76 16.62
C MET A 1 14.14 -0.85 16.41
N ALA A 2 14.27 -0.21 15.26
CA ALA A 2 15.42 0.66 14.99
C ALA A 2 15.30 1.96 15.79
N LYS A 3 16.41 2.47 16.32
CA LYS A 3 16.43 3.78 16.99
C LYS A 3 16.16 4.89 15.96
N PRO A 4 15.26 5.84 16.23
CA PRO A 4 15.02 6.96 15.33
C PRO A 4 16.28 7.83 15.24
N LEU A 5 16.73 8.14 14.03
CA LEU A 5 17.92 8.96 13.79
C LEU A 5 17.62 10.45 14.01
N LEU A 6 16.38 10.88 13.78
CA LEU A 6 15.94 12.26 13.92
C LEU A 6 14.56 12.34 14.59
N SER A 7 14.29 13.46 15.26
CA SER A 7 12.94 13.78 15.75
C SER A 7 11.96 13.83 14.58
N LYS A 8 10.76 13.27 14.75
CA LYS A 8 9.69 13.23 13.72
C LYS A 8 9.49 14.58 13.03
N ARG A 9 9.52 15.68 13.79
CA ARG A 9 9.32 17.03 13.26
C ARG A 9 10.41 17.44 12.26
N LYS A 10 11.68 17.06 12.52
CA LYS A 10 12.80 17.32 11.60
C LYS A 10 12.73 16.43 10.37
N ALA A 11 12.35 15.16 10.53
CA ALA A 11 12.16 14.24 9.44
C ALA A 11 11.06 14.71 8.47
N ASP A 12 9.94 15.20 9.01
CA ASP A 12 8.83 15.74 8.21
C ASP A 12 9.25 17.01 7.44
N SER A 13 9.99 17.94 8.07
CA SER A 13 10.50 19.13 7.38
C SER A 13 11.46 18.80 6.23
N ILE A 14 12.36 17.84 6.44
CA ILE A 14 13.32 17.40 5.41
C ILE A 14 12.58 16.69 4.27
N SER A 15 11.62 15.83 4.58
CA SER A 15 10.80 15.14 3.60
C SER A 15 9.99 16.12 2.73
N ASN A 16 9.36 17.12 3.35
CA ASN A 16 8.60 18.13 2.61
C ASN A 16 9.52 18.99 1.73
N GLY A 17 10.72 19.33 2.22
CA GLY A 17 11.72 20.03 1.39
C GLY A 17 12.10 19.22 0.16
N ALA A 18 12.41 17.93 0.34
CA ALA A 18 12.71 17.02 -0.77
C ALA A 18 11.54 16.88 -1.75
N PHE A 19 10.29 16.86 -1.24
CA PHE A 19 9.09 16.79 -2.07
C PHE A 19 8.92 18.02 -2.96
N LEU A 20 9.11 19.21 -2.40
CA LEU A 20 9.02 20.46 -3.16
C LEU A 20 10.09 20.54 -4.25
N ILE A 21 11.33 20.13 -3.95
CA ILE A 21 12.41 20.05 -4.94
C ILE A 21 12.03 19.07 -6.06
N GLY A 22 11.53 17.89 -5.68
CA GLY A 22 11.10 16.87 -6.64
C GLY A 22 9.97 17.34 -7.55
N ILE A 23 8.96 18.04 -7.02
CA ILE A 23 7.89 18.65 -7.84
C ILE A 23 8.44 19.72 -8.77
N GLY A 24 9.36 20.58 -8.30
CA GLY A 24 10.00 21.58 -9.17
C GLY A 24 10.69 20.94 -10.37
N MET A 25 11.42 19.84 -10.16
CA MET A 25 12.07 19.07 -11.23
C MET A 25 11.06 18.37 -12.14
N LEU A 26 9.94 17.89 -11.58
CA LEU A 26 8.87 17.23 -12.32
C LEU A 26 8.19 18.20 -13.30
N LEU A 27 7.90 19.42 -12.85
CA LEU A 27 7.29 20.46 -13.68
C LEU A 27 8.18 20.83 -14.87
N TYR A 28 9.50 20.79 -14.69
CA TYR A 28 10.45 21.01 -15.77
C TYR A 28 10.45 19.87 -16.81
N SER A 29 10.34 18.61 -16.37
CA SER A 29 10.42 17.44 -17.28
C SER A 29 9.18 17.24 -18.15
N ASN A 30 8.06 17.91 -17.86
CA ASN A 30 6.76 17.81 -18.56
C ASN A 30 6.14 16.38 -18.64
N GLN A 31 6.86 15.37 -18.17
CA GLN A 31 6.43 13.98 -18.00
C GLN A 31 5.97 13.77 -16.56
N TRP A 32 4.70 14.08 -16.31
CA TRP A 32 4.10 13.95 -14.97
C TRP A 32 3.99 12.50 -14.50
N TRP A 33 3.59 11.62 -15.40
CA TRP A 33 3.52 10.18 -15.17
C TRP A 33 4.62 9.52 -16.01
N PRO A 34 5.52 8.67 -15.48
CA PRO A 34 5.58 8.07 -14.13
C PRO A 34 6.44 8.83 -13.10
N ASN A 35 7.08 9.94 -13.47
CA ASN A 35 8.11 10.57 -12.65
C ASN A 35 7.60 11.11 -11.31
N PHE A 36 6.29 11.41 -11.19
CA PHE A 36 5.69 11.79 -9.91
C PHE A 36 5.79 10.66 -8.86
N LEU A 37 5.69 9.40 -9.29
CA LEU A 37 5.84 8.24 -8.41
C LEU A 37 7.25 8.17 -7.81
N LEU A 38 8.26 8.57 -8.58
CA LEU A 38 9.65 8.66 -8.11
C LEU A 38 9.80 9.75 -7.03
N VAL A 39 9.20 10.91 -7.24
CA VAL A 39 9.21 12.01 -6.25
C VAL A 39 8.50 11.59 -4.95
N LEU A 40 7.34 10.94 -5.06
CA LEU A 40 6.65 10.38 -3.91
C LEU A 40 7.48 9.31 -3.22
N TRP A 41 8.10 8.41 -3.97
CA TRP A 41 8.93 7.35 -3.42
C TRP A 41 10.10 7.90 -2.60
N VAL A 42 10.85 8.85 -3.15
CA VAL A 42 11.98 9.48 -2.44
C VAL A 42 11.52 10.12 -1.13
N THR A 43 10.39 10.80 -1.13
CA THR A 43 9.93 11.55 0.05
C THR A 43 9.39 10.63 1.14
N LEU A 44 8.60 9.63 0.75
CA LEU A 44 8.11 8.59 1.67
C LEU A 44 9.26 7.79 2.30
N VAL A 45 10.21 7.34 1.47
CA VAL A 45 11.38 6.58 1.95
C VAL A 45 12.22 7.44 2.87
N LEU A 46 12.51 8.69 2.48
CA LEU A 46 13.30 9.60 3.30
C LEU A 46 12.65 9.79 4.68
N ARG A 47 11.34 10.07 4.73
CA ARG A 47 10.59 10.20 5.98
C ARG A 47 10.63 8.93 6.84
N GLN A 48 10.30 7.79 6.25
CA GLN A 48 10.20 6.51 6.97
C GLN A 48 11.56 6.01 7.44
N TYR A 49 12.59 6.20 6.63
CA TYR A 49 13.99 5.90 6.96
C TYR A 49 14.48 6.75 8.14
N LEU A 50 14.26 8.07 8.09
CA LEU A 50 14.63 8.98 9.19
C LEU A 50 13.88 8.66 10.50
N THR A 51 12.66 8.13 10.39
CA THR A 51 11.81 7.76 11.54
C THR A 51 12.12 6.34 12.09
N GLY A 52 12.97 5.57 11.42
CA GLY A 52 13.37 4.22 11.86
C GLY A 52 12.31 3.12 11.61
N ARG A 53 11.31 3.39 10.76
CA ARG A 53 10.22 2.45 10.44
C ARG A 53 10.55 1.61 9.21
N ILE A 54 11.55 0.75 9.35
CA ILE A 54 12.13 -0.02 8.23
C ILE A 54 11.10 -0.93 7.55
N TYR A 55 10.19 -1.56 8.30
CA TYR A 55 9.12 -2.39 7.74
C TYR A 55 8.18 -1.58 6.83
N ASP A 56 7.72 -0.42 7.29
CA ASP A 56 6.90 0.49 6.49
C ASP A 56 7.66 0.99 5.24
N THR A 57 8.99 1.21 5.37
CA THR A 57 9.86 1.61 4.25
C THR A 57 9.99 0.53 3.19
N ILE A 58 10.16 -0.74 3.58
CA ILE A 58 10.32 -1.84 2.63
C ILE A 58 9.00 -2.05 1.87
N LEU A 59 7.87 -2.07 2.59
CA LEU A 59 6.56 -2.27 1.98
C LEU A 59 6.22 -1.12 1.03
N SER A 60 6.41 0.13 1.45
CA SER A 60 6.15 1.29 0.61
C SER A 60 7.07 1.33 -0.61
N THR A 61 8.33 0.92 -0.45
CA THR A 61 9.30 0.82 -1.56
C THR A 61 8.86 -0.21 -2.58
N ILE A 62 8.49 -1.41 -2.15
CA ILE A 62 8.02 -2.48 -3.06
C ILE A 62 6.76 -2.02 -3.82
N LEU A 63 5.80 -1.41 -3.13
CA LEU A 63 4.57 -0.93 -3.76
C LEU A 63 4.83 0.19 -4.77
N LEU A 64 5.55 1.24 -4.38
CA LEU A 64 5.79 2.39 -5.26
C LEU A 64 6.73 2.03 -6.42
N LEU A 65 7.75 1.21 -6.18
CA LEU A 65 8.68 0.77 -7.21
C LEU A 65 8.00 -0.21 -8.18
N GLY A 66 7.17 -1.12 -7.67
CA GLY A 66 6.35 -2.00 -8.51
C GLY A 66 5.38 -1.21 -9.38
N LEU A 67 4.69 -0.23 -8.81
CA LEU A 67 3.79 0.67 -9.56
C LEU A 67 4.54 1.50 -10.59
N PHE A 68 5.73 2.00 -10.24
CA PHE A 68 6.60 2.72 -11.16
C PHE A 68 7.02 1.84 -12.35
N LEU A 69 7.43 0.58 -12.11
CA LEU A 69 7.77 -0.37 -13.17
C LEU A 69 6.59 -0.65 -14.10
N VAL A 70 5.41 -0.95 -13.53
CA VAL A 70 4.17 -1.20 -14.30
C VAL A 70 3.84 -0.01 -15.19
N SER A 71 3.99 1.20 -14.64
CA SER A 71 3.75 2.45 -15.37
C SER A 71 4.81 2.73 -16.45
N TYR A 72 6.09 2.48 -16.14
CA TYR A 72 7.21 2.73 -17.04
C TYR A 72 7.21 1.80 -18.26
N ILE A 73 6.80 0.55 -18.08
CA ILE A 73 6.75 -0.47 -19.15
C ILE A 73 5.63 -0.14 -20.17
N LYS A 74 4.81 0.91 -19.96
CA LYS A 74 3.65 1.25 -20.79
C LYS A 74 2.76 0.04 -21.02
N ILE A 75 2.54 -0.75 -19.97
CA ILE A 75 1.67 -1.92 -20.04
C ILE A 75 0.29 -1.44 -20.49
N ASN A 76 -0.24 -2.12 -21.51
CA ASN A 76 -1.53 -1.76 -22.08
C ASN A 76 -2.60 -1.90 -20.98
N TRP A 77 -3.38 -0.85 -20.72
CA TRP A 77 -4.44 -0.88 -19.71
C TRP A 77 -5.47 -1.99 -19.96
N SER A 78 -5.60 -2.39 -21.22
CA SER A 78 -6.37 -3.55 -21.66
C SER A 78 -5.88 -4.88 -21.09
N VAL A 79 -4.66 -4.97 -20.56
CA VAL A 79 -4.10 -6.17 -19.92
C VAL A 79 -4.16 -6.05 -18.39
N ILE A 80 -3.90 -4.87 -17.83
CA ILE A 80 -3.96 -4.63 -16.38
C ILE A 80 -5.37 -4.88 -15.84
N ILE A 81 -6.40 -4.36 -16.50
CA ILE A 81 -7.79 -4.47 -16.02
C ILE A 81 -8.22 -5.94 -15.92
N PRO A 82 -8.07 -6.80 -16.95
CA PRO A 82 -8.38 -8.22 -16.84
C PRO A 82 -7.61 -8.93 -15.73
N VAL A 83 -6.31 -8.67 -15.60
CA VAL A 83 -5.49 -9.29 -14.55
C VAL A 83 -6.00 -8.89 -13.16
N LEU A 84 -6.36 -7.62 -12.96
CA LEU A 84 -6.95 -7.15 -11.71
C LEU A 84 -8.29 -7.84 -11.41
N PHE A 85 -9.12 -8.05 -12.44
CA PHE A 85 -10.39 -8.77 -12.31
C PHE A 85 -10.17 -10.25 -11.95
N VAL A 86 -9.18 -10.91 -12.55
CA VAL A 86 -8.85 -12.31 -12.20
C VAL A 86 -8.38 -12.40 -10.75
N ILE A 87 -7.44 -11.53 -10.34
CA ILE A 87 -6.94 -11.50 -8.96
C ILE A 87 -8.07 -11.17 -7.98
N GLY A 88 -8.91 -10.18 -8.31
CA GLY A 88 -10.05 -9.80 -7.49
C GLY A 88 -11.10 -10.91 -7.36
N GLY A 89 -11.38 -11.62 -8.46
CA GLY A 89 -12.29 -12.77 -8.46
C GLY A 89 -11.75 -13.94 -7.63
N ILE A 90 -10.47 -14.27 -7.78
CA ILE A 90 -9.79 -15.27 -6.94
C ILE A 90 -9.88 -14.86 -5.47
N TYR A 91 -9.53 -13.62 -5.14
CA TYR A 91 -9.60 -13.11 -3.77
C TYR A 91 -11.01 -13.24 -3.18
N LEU A 92 -12.05 -12.96 -3.95
CA LEU A 92 -13.45 -13.06 -3.50
C LEU A 92 -13.84 -14.52 -3.20
N ILE A 93 -13.44 -15.47 -4.07
CA ILE A 93 -13.67 -16.91 -3.85
C ILE A 93 -12.94 -17.38 -2.58
N PHE A 94 -11.66 -17.02 -2.42
CA PHE A 94 -10.90 -17.37 -1.23
C PHE A 94 -11.50 -16.73 0.03
N ARG A 95 -11.91 -15.47 -0.04
CA ARG A 95 -12.56 -14.80 1.09
C ARG A 95 -13.85 -15.52 1.49
N GLU A 96 -14.69 -15.87 0.54
CA GLU A 96 -15.92 -16.61 0.82
C GLU A 96 -15.59 -17.97 1.45
N TYR A 97 -14.65 -18.72 0.89
CA TYR A 97 -14.32 -20.05 1.36
C TYR A 97 -13.69 -20.08 2.76
N PHE A 98 -12.79 -19.14 3.06
CA PHE A 98 -12.07 -19.11 4.34
C PHE A 98 -12.80 -18.34 5.45
N TYR A 99 -13.70 -17.40 5.14
CA TYR A 99 -14.45 -16.63 6.15
C TYR A 99 -15.90 -17.11 6.35
N ALA A 100 -16.47 -17.91 5.45
CA ALA A 100 -17.80 -18.48 5.66
C ALA A 100 -17.85 -19.45 6.85
N GLU A 101 -16.71 -20.07 7.20
CA GLU A 101 -16.64 -21.06 8.29
C GLU A 101 -16.79 -20.42 9.68
N GLU A 102 -16.29 -19.20 9.89
CA GLU A 102 -16.47 -18.46 11.16
C GLU A 102 -17.93 -18.04 11.40
N THR A 103 -18.71 -17.80 10.34
CA THR A 103 -20.10 -17.31 10.49
C THR A 103 -21.06 -18.44 10.87
N ILE A 104 -20.79 -19.68 10.41
CA ILE A 104 -21.65 -20.85 10.66
C ILE A 104 -21.46 -21.39 12.09
N GLU A 105 -20.25 -21.33 12.66
CA GLU A 105 -20.01 -21.72 14.06
C GLU A 105 -20.69 -20.76 15.06
N GLU A 106 -20.71 -19.44 14.80
CA GLU A 106 -21.35 -18.47 15.69
C GLU A 106 -22.90 -18.57 15.70
N GLU A 107 -23.54 -18.88 14.57
CA GLU A 107 -25.00 -19.10 14.52
C GLU A 107 -25.40 -20.40 15.22
N THR A 108 -24.67 -21.49 15.02
CA THR A 108 -24.99 -22.81 15.62
C THR A 108 -24.76 -22.85 17.14
N LEU A 109 -23.76 -22.12 17.66
CA LEU A 109 -23.53 -21.98 19.11
C LEU A 109 -24.57 -21.09 19.80
N ASN A 110 -25.10 -20.07 19.13
CA ASN A 110 -26.16 -19.23 19.69
C ASN A 110 -27.51 -19.96 19.72
N GLU A 111 -27.87 -20.71 18.67
CA GLU A 111 -29.12 -21.49 18.67
C GLU A 111 -29.13 -22.59 19.74
N THR A 112 -28.00 -23.25 19.98
CA THR A 112 -27.90 -24.28 21.04
C THR A 112 -27.89 -23.70 22.46
N SER A 113 -27.32 -22.50 22.67
CA SER A 113 -27.32 -21.80 23.95
C SER A 113 -28.70 -21.24 24.35
N ASP A 114 -29.51 -20.80 23.38
CA ASP A 114 -30.89 -20.35 23.62
C ASP A 114 -31.89 -21.51 23.76
N ALA A 115 -31.61 -22.67 23.17
CA ALA A 115 -32.42 -23.89 23.36
C ALA A 115 -32.24 -24.52 24.76
N ASP A 116 -31.07 -24.36 25.39
CA ASP A 116 -30.77 -24.88 26.74
C ASP A 116 -31.34 -23.98 27.88
N LYS A 117 -31.77 -22.75 27.56
CA LYS A 117 -32.34 -21.78 28.52
C LYS A 117 -33.87 -21.76 28.60
N ARG A 118 -34.59 -22.59 27.84
CA ARG A 118 -36.06 -22.72 27.86
C ARG A 118 -36.50 -24.01 28.53
#